data_AF-A0A0S8GBK8-F1
#
_entry.id   AF-A0A0S8GBK8-F1
#
_cell.length_a   1.000
_cell.length_b   1.000
_cell.length_c   1.000
_cell.angle_alpha   90.00
_cell.angle_beta   90.00
_cell.angle_gamma   90.00
#
_symmetry.space_group_name_H-M   'P 1'
#
loop_
_entity.id
_entity.type
_entity.pdbx_description
1 polymer ?
#
loop_
_entity_poly.entity_id
_entity_poly.type
_entity_poly.pdbx_seq_one_letter_code
_entity_poly.pdbx_strand_id
1 'polypeptide(L)'
;MYLFNLGMLPDQDSMLIFHALARIGQEALVIVSPQIPLASVGYFQDAEQEVDLDYCRESALPVMRREVGGGATYLDKNQIFYQIIMRSDNPVAPRKIADIYQWFSQAPVRTYSRFGIETDFRPINDIVTKEGRKIAGEGGGDIGECLVFVGGILMDFDYERMAKLLKVPDEKFRDKVYKTMEENLTTMRRELGEPPPRSEIVRVLIEEFRKLLGPLEPATITSSLRQKMDELNGVMGTDEFLLMKRHHTPTSVKIREGVELHYGMHKARGGLIRTVQEVAEERIKEIGISGDFTFYPKRSLSELEDDLRETVRREGELIPKIDDFYERKRVESPGVDSEDFIKAMNIKE
;
A
#
# COMPACT_ATOMS: atom_id res chain seq x y z
N MET A 1 7.26 14.34 18.55
CA MET A 1 7.52 13.45 17.40
C MET A 1 8.92 13.74 16.86
N TYR A 2 9.65 12.71 16.43
CA TYR A 2 11.00 12.86 15.86
C TYR A 2 10.97 13.17 14.36
N LEU A 3 12.02 13.80 13.84
CA LEU A 3 12.28 14.02 12.42
C LEU A 3 13.55 13.29 12.00
N PHE A 4 13.41 12.29 11.14
CA PHE A 4 14.52 11.63 10.47
C PHE A 4 14.61 12.16 9.03
N ASN A 5 15.49 13.13 8.78
CA ASN A 5 15.78 13.61 7.44
C ASN A 5 17.03 12.90 6.91
N LEU A 6 16.84 11.80 6.18
CA LEU A 6 17.88 10.80 5.93
C LEU A 6 18.48 10.86 4.52
N GLY A 7 17.94 11.71 3.65
CA GLY A 7 18.40 11.79 2.26
C GLY A 7 18.17 10.47 1.53
N MET A 8 19.25 9.84 1.07
CA MET A 8 19.20 8.57 0.36
C MET A 8 19.80 7.45 1.22
N LEU A 9 19.06 6.37 1.40
CA LEU A 9 19.53 5.19 2.13
C LEU A 9 19.86 4.04 1.16
N PRO A 10 20.86 3.20 1.48
CA PRO A 10 21.23 2.06 0.66
C PRO A 10 20.16 0.96 0.71
N ASP A 11 20.24 0.03 -0.23
CA ASP A 11 19.46 -1.22 -0.23
C ASP A 11 17.95 -0.98 0.01
N GLN A 12 17.37 -1.72 0.96
CA GLN A 12 15.96 -1.65 1.34
C GLN A 12 15.72 -0.77 2.58
N ASP A 13 16.74 -0.07 3.08
CA ASP A 13 16.65 0.70 4.33
C ASP A 13 15.60 1.81 4.28
N SER A 14 15.42 2.41 3.10
CA SER A 14 14.38 3.42 2.87
C SER A 14 12.97 2.87 3.16
N MET A 15 12.77 1.56 3.06
CA MET A 15 11.52 0.88 3.42
C MET A 15 11.57 0.34 4.85
N LEU A 16 12.67 -0.29 5.27
CA LEU A 16 12.76 -0.94 6.59
C LEU A 16 12.58 0.02 7.78
N ILE A 17 12.97 1.29 7.61
CA ILE A 17 13.02 2.22 8.74
C ILE A 17 11.66 2.46 9.40
N PHE A 18 10.59 2.67 8.63
CA PHE A 18 9.28 2.92 9.22
C PHE A 18 8.72 1.67 9.91
N HIS A 19 9.04 0.48 9.40
CA HIS A 19 8.69 -0.78 10.05
C HIS A 19 9.39 -0.95 11.40
N ALA A 20 10.67 -0.57 11.47
CA ALA A 20 11.46 -0.63 12.70
C ALA A 20 10.93 0.38 13.73
N LEU A 21 10.74 1.63 13.33
CA LEU A 21 10.20 2.69 14.19
C LEU A 21 8.82 2.34 14.74
N ALA A 22 7.92 1.81 13.89
CA ALA A 22 6.59 1.39 14.31
C ALA A 22 6.61 0.25 15.36
N ARG A 23 7.51 -0.74 15.20
CA ARG A 23 7.68 -1.83 16.17
C ARG A 23 8.36 -1.39 17.47
N ILE A 24 9.20 -0.37 17.41
CA ILE A 24 9.78 0.28 18.60
C ILE A 24 8.73 1.17 19.29
N GLY A 25 7.67 1.56 18.58
CA GLY A 25 6.67 2.51 19.08
C GLY A 25 7.16 3.96 19.07
N GLN A 26 8.18 4.27 18.25
CA GLN A 26 8.77 5.61 18.18
C GLN A 26 8.05 6.45 17.12
N GLU A 27 7.33 7.47 17.58
CA GLU A 27 6.62 8.40 16.71
C GLU A 27 7.59 9.28 15.92
N ALA A 28 7.45 9.29 14.61
CA ALA A 28 8.40 9.93 13.72
C ALA A 28 7.76 10.40 12.40
N LEU A 29 8.30 11.49 11.87
CA LEU A 29 8.30 11.80 10.44
C LEU A 29 9.67 11.41 9.86
N VAL A 30 9.67 10.53 8.88
CA VAL A 30 10.87 10.16 8.12
C VAL A 30 10.76 10.77 6.73
N ILE A 31 11.80 11.48 6.30
CA ILE A 31 11.98 11.93 4.91
C ILE A 31 13.19 11.18 4.33
N VAL A 32 12.93 10.35 3.32
CA VAL A 32 13.92 9.39 2.82
C VAL A 32 13.69 9.05 1.36
N SER A 33 14.71 8.49 0.72
CA SER A 33 14.65 7.97 -0.64
C SER A 33 15.59 6.79 -0.78
N PRO A 34 15.32 5.86 -1.70
CA PRO A 34 16.24 4.78 -1.96
C PRO A 34 17.42 5.30 -2.80
N GLN A 35 18.62 4.79 -2.52
CA GLN A 35 19.82 5.10 -3.30
C GLN A 35 19.83 4.36 -4.65
N ILE A 36 19.31 3.13 -4.65
CA ILE A 36 19.10 2.30 -5.85
C ILE A 36 17.61 2.03 -6.04
N PRO A 37 17.12 1.81 -7.27
CA PRO A 37 15.71 1.48 -7.45
C PRO A 37 15.32 0.16 -6.79
N LEU A 38 14.06 0.06 -6.36
CA LEU A 38 13.46 -1.19 -5.89
C LEU A 38 11.96 -1.25 -6.23
N ALA A 39 11.43 -2.47 -6.27
CA ALA A 39 10.01 -2.74 -6.37
C ALA A 39 9.40 -2.97 -4.99
N SER A 40 8.26 -2.35 -4.71
CA SER A 40 7.51 -2.57 -3.48
C SER A 40 6.15 -3.19 -3.76
N VAL A 41 5.88 -4.33 -3.15
CA VAL A 41 4.59 -5.04 -3.22
C VAL A 41 3.78 -4.74 -1.96
N GLY A 42 2.48 -4.45 -2.12
CA GLY A 42 1.58 -4.20 -0.99
C GLY A 42 1.36 -5.44 -0.12
N TYR A 43 0.94 -5.24 1.14
CA TYR A 43 0.85 -6.36 2.07
C TYR A 43 -0.11 -7.48 1.63
N PHE A 44 -1.27 -7.11 1.08
CA PHE A 44 -2.34 -8.04 0.72
C PHE A 44 -2.23 -8.59 -0.71
N GLN A 45 -1.21 -8.17 -1.46
CA GLN A 45 -1.02 -8.54 -2.86
C GLN A 45 -0.32 -9.90 -3.01
N ASP A 46 -0.65 -10.68 -4.04
CA ASP A 46 0.17 -11.82 -4.42
C ASP A 46 1.33 -11.35 -5.30
N ALA A 47 2.57 -11.48 -4.82
CA ALA A 47 3.74 -10.97 -5.54
C ALA A 47 3.91 -11.62 -6.92
N GLU A 48 3.58 -12.90 -7.06
CA GLU A 48 3.73 -13.65 -8.32
C GLU A 48 2.69 -13.20 -9.37
N GLN A 49 1.55 -12.66 -8.92
CA GLN A 49 0.48 -12.18 -9.79
C GLN A 49 0.59 -10.69 -10.12
N GLU A 50 1.33 -9.92 -9.32
CA GLU A 50 1.41 -8.47 -9.45
C GLU A 50 2.70 -8.00 -10.10
N VAL A 51 3.81 -8.71 -9.85
CA VAL A 51 5.15 -8.31 -10.27
C VAL A 51 5.77 -9.38 -11.15
N ASP A 52 6.40 -8.95 -12.24
CA ASP A 52 7.24 -9.83 -13.05
C ASP A 52 8.58 -10.09 -12.34
N LEU A 53 8.58 -11.11 -11.47
CA LEU A 53 9.76 -11.47 -10.67
C LEU A 53 10.95 -11.90 -11.51
N ASP A 54 10.73 -12.41 -12.73
CA ASP A 54 11.82 -12.80 -13.64
C ASP A 54 12.51 -11.54 -14.19
N TYR A 55 11.73 -10.57 -14.67
CA TYR A 55 12.26 -9.26 -15.07
C TYR A 55 13.03 -8.58 -13.93
N CYS A 56 12.51 -8.63 -12.70
CA CYS A 56 13.19 -8.07 -11.53
C CYS A 56 14.55 -8.72 -11.28
N ARG A 57 14.65 -10.05 -11.35
CA ARG A 57 15.92 -10.78 -11.20
C ARG A 57 16.89 -10.44 -12.32
N GLU A 58 16.44 -10.45 -13.57
CA GLU A 58 17.27 -10.14 -14.75
C GLU A 58 17.81 -8.70 -14.72
N SER A 59 17.01 -7.76 -14.21
CA SER A 59 17.35 -6.33 -14.12
C SER A 59 18.06 -5.95 -12.82
N ALA A 60 18.36 -6.91 -11.94
CA ALA A 60 18.89 -6.69 -10.60
C ALA A 60 18.07 -5.64 -9.80
N LEU A 61 16.75 -5.68 -9.94
CA LEU A 61 15.80 -4.83 -9.22
C LEU A 61 15.32 -5.57 -7.96
N PRO A 62 15.71 -5.15 -6.75
CA PRO A 62 15.23 -5.77 -5.52
C PRO A 62 13.71 -5.65 -5.40
N VAL A 63 13.06 -6.68 -4.88
CA VAL A 63 11.61 -6.69 -4.64
C VAL A 63 11.36 -6.89 -3.15
N MET A 64 10.56 -6.02 -2.55
CA MET A 64 10.23 -6.06 -1.12
C MET A 64 8.73 -5.97 -0.91
N ARG A 65 8.18 -6.87 -0.08
CA ARG A 65 6.82 -6.72 0.43
C ARG A 65 6.81 -5.74 1.59
N ARG A 66 5.92 -4.74 1.56
CA ARG A 66 5.69 -3.82 2.69
C ARG A 66 4.46 -4.23 3.48
N GLU A 67 4.36 -3.75 4.71
CA GLU A 67 3.31 -4.14 5.66
C GLU A 67 2.13 -3.18 5.71
N VAL A 68 2.17 -2.14 4.88
CA VAL A 68 1.07 -1.21 4.62
C VAL A 68 0.37 -1.58 3.31
N GLY A 69 -0.86 -1.09 3.14
CA GLY A 69 -1.67 -1.31 1.94
C GLY A 69 -1.17 -0.61 0.67
N GLY A 70 -2.02 -0.58 -0.35
CA GLY A 70 -1.75 -0.03 -1.68
C GLY A 70 -1.10 -1.04 -2.63
N GLY A 71 -1.01 -0.65 -3.91
CA GLY A 71 -0.53 -1.53 -4.98
C GLY A 71 0.98 -1.70 -5.09
N ALA A 72 1.39 -2.52 -6.06
CA ALA A 72 2.79 -2.71 -6.40
C ALA A 72 3.31 -1.45 -7.10
N THR A 73 4.53 -1.02 -6.76
CA THR A 73 5.09 0.23 -7.28
C THR A 73 6.60 0.15 -7.43
N TYR A 74 7.11 0.88 -8.41
CA TYR A 74 8.52 1.19 -8.60
C TYR A 74 8.91 2.38 -7.70
N LEU A 75 10.05 2.27 -7.01
CA LEU A 75 10.61 3.31 -6.15
C LEU A 75 12.05 3.62 -6.57
N ASP A 76 12.39 4.90 -6.74
CA ASP A 76 13.74 5.33 -7.09
C ASP A 76 14.16 6.66 -6.43
N LYS A 77 15.35 7.14 -6.79
CA LYS A 77 15.93 8.39 -6.26
C LYS A 77 15.19 9.66 -6.71
N ASN A 78 14.37 9.60 -7.76
CA ASN A 78 13.61 10.74 -8.28
C ASN A 78 12.32 10.99 -7.49
N GLN A 79 12.09 10.19 -6.45
CA GLN A 79 10.99 10.36 -5.53
C GLN A 79 11.53 10.71 -4.14
N ILE A 80 10.82 11.56 -3.41
CA ILE A 80 11.07 11.85 -2.00
C ILE A 80 9.94 11.21 -1.21
N PHE A 81 10.22 10.22 -0.38
CA PHE A 81 9.21 9.57 0.44
C PHE A 81 9.11 10.25 1.80
N TYR A 82 7.88 10.44 2.25
CA TYR A 82 7.57 10.78 3.63
C TYR A 82 6.87 9.60 4.28
N GLN A 83 7.21 9.33 5.54
CA GLN A 83 6.67 8.21 6.31
C GLN A 83 6.34 8.72 7.70
N ILE A 84 5.10 8.56 8.12
CA ILE A 84 4.58 9.01 9.41
C ILE A 84 4.29 7.77 10.23
N ILE A 85 4.92 7.71 11.40
CA ILE A 85 4.71 6.68 12.40
C ILE A 85 4.07 7.39 13.59
N MET A 86 2.86 6.98 13.96
CA MET A 86 2.10 7.57 15.06
C MET A 86 1.50 6.43 15.88
N ARG A 87 1.61 6.50 17.21
CA ARG A 87 0.98 5.47 18.05
C ARG A 87 -0.53 5.58 17.92
N SER A 88 -1.23 4.45 17.90
CA SER A 88 -2.68 4.42 17.78
C SER A 88 -3.41 4.97 19.01
N ASP A 89 -2.72 5.09 20.15
CA ASP A 89 -3.21 5.73 21.38
C ASP A 89 -2.91 7.24 21.45
N ASN A 90 -2.26 7.82 20.43
CA ASN A 90 -1.99 9.24 20.38
C ASN A 90 -3.32 10.03 20.31
N PRO A 91 -3.58 10.97 21.24
CA PRO A 91 -4.85 11.71 21.29
C PRO A 91 -5.17 12.52 20.03
N VAL A 92 -4.14 12.85 19.23
CA VAL A 92 -4.25 13.66 18.00
C VAL A 92 -4.38 12.76 16.76
N ALA A 93 -4.11 11.45 16.86
CA ALA A 93 -4.29 10.53 15.75
C ALA A 93 -5.77 10.49 15.33
N PRO A 94 -6.10 10.72 14.03
CA PRO A 94 -7.45 10.51 13.55
C PRO A 94 -7.79 9.03 13.72
N ARG A 95 -9.01 8.78 14.20
CA ARG A 95 -9.42 7.41 14.55
C ARG A 95 -9.80 6.59 13.33
N LYS A 96 -10.30 7.25 12.29
CA LYS A 96 -10.71 6.62 11.04
C LYS A 96 -9.63 6.73 9.98
N ILE A 97 -9.45 5.67 9.21
CA ILE A 97 -8.41 5.65 8.17
C ILE A 97 -8.71 6.62 7.05
N ALA A 98 -9.97 6.74 6.62
CA ALA A 98 -10.32 7.73 5.60
C ALA A 98 -9.90 9.16 6.03
N ASP A 99 -10.06 9.48 7.32
CA ASP A 99 -9.66 10.77 7.89
C ASP A 99 -8.13 10.89 7.99
N ILE A 100 -7.43 9.79 8.24
CA ILE A 100 -5.95 9.72 8.28
C ILE A 100 -5.37 10.14 6.92
N TYR A 101 -5.85 9.55 5.83
CA TYR A 101 -5.39 9.92 4.49
C TYR A 101 -5.64 11.41 4.26
N GLN A 102 -6.89 11.85 4.35
CA GLN A 102 -7.25 13.25 4.11
C GLN A 102 -6.45 14.25 4.97
N TRP A 103 -6.15 13.91 6.22
CA TRP A 103 -5.40 14.79 7.12
C TRP A 103 -3.92 14.87 6.76
N PHE A 104 -3.25 13.73 6.53
CA PHE A 104 -1.83 13.72 6.21
C PHE A 104 -1.53 14.17 4.78
N SER A 105 -2.44 13.96 3.81
CA SER A 105 -2.27 14.46 2.43
C SER A 105 -2.21 15.98 2.34
N GLN A 106 -2.65 16.71 3.37
CA GLN A 106 -2.64 18.18 3.31
C GLN A 106 -1.21 18.75 3.23
N ALA A 107 -0.23 18.11 3.87
CA ALA A 107 1.16 18.58 3.82
C ALA A 107 1.79 18.45 2.41
N PRO A 108 1.75 17.28 1.73
CA PRO A 108 2.23 17.17 0.36
C PRO A 108 1.41 18.01 -0.63
N VAL A 109 0.09 18.13 -0.47
CA VAL A 109 -0.75 19.05 -1.29
C VAL A 109 -0.27 20.49 -1.18
N ARG A 110 -0.08 21.00 0.04
CA ARG A 110 0.46 22.35 0.26
C ARG A 110 1.89 22.48 -0.26
N THR A 111 2.69 21.42 -0.19
CA THR A 111 4.05 21.40 -0.73
C THR A 111 4.03 21.60 -2.25
N TYR A 112 3.20 20.87 -3.00
CA TYR A 112 3.03 21.08 -4.44
C TYR A 112 2.57 22.50 -4.76
N SER A 113 1.60 23.02 -4.00
CA SER A 113 1.10 24.39 -4.17
C SER A 113 2.19 25.45 -3.99
N ARG A 114 3.11 25.25 -3.03
CA ARG A 114 4.27 26.15 -2.80
C ARG A 114 5.23 26.20 -3.99
N PHE A 115 5.23 25.21 -4.86
CA PHE A 115 5.99 25.16 -6.10
C PHE A 115 5.14 25.47 -7.35
N GLY A 116 3.91 25.96 -7.18
CA GLY A 116 3.04 26.37 -8.28
C GLY A 116 2.24 25.25 -8.93
N ILE A 117 2.23 24.04 -8.35
CA ILE A 117 1.42 22.92 -8.83
C ILE A 117 0.17 22.82 -7.97
N GLU A 118 -0.99 23.19 -8.52
CA GLU A 118 -2.25 23.09 -7.81
C GLU A 118 -2.72 21.63 -7.79
N THR A 119 -2.91 21.10 -6.58
CA THR A 119 -3.27 19.70 -6.34
C THR A 119 -4.31 19.59 -5.25
N ASP A 120 -5.07 18.49 -5.28
CA ASP A 120 -6.06 18.15 -4.28
C ASP A 120 -5.93 16.67 -3.89
N PHE A 121 -6.32 16.35 -2.65
CA PHE A 121 -6.49 14.97 -2.24
C PHE A 121 -7.73 14.39 -2.93
N ARG A 122 -7.55 13.29 -3.66
CA ARG A 122 -8.63 12.49 -4.22
C ARG A 122 -8.72 11.20 -3.41
N PRO A 123 -9.81 11.00 -2.64
CA PRO A 123 -10.08 9.73 -2.01
C PRO A 123 -10.00 8.59 -3.05
N ILE A 124 -9.31 7.51 -2.74
CA ILE A 124 -8.99 7.07 -1.38
C ILE A 124 -7.57 7.41 -0.91
N ASN A 125 -6.62 7.51 -1.82
CA ASN A 125 -5.21 7.61 -1.47
C ASN A 125 -4.36 8.30 -2.55
N ASP A 126 -4.97 9.14 -3.38
CA ASP A 126 -4.28 9.81 -4.47
C ASP A 126 -4.18 11.32 -4.18
N ILE A 127 -3.08 11.92 -4.63
CA ILE A 127 -3.01 13.36 -4.87
C ILE A 127 -3.08 13.57 -6.37
N VAL A 128 -3.96 14.46 -6.81
CA VAL A 128 -4.21 14.76 -8.22
C VAL A 128 -4.05 16.24 -8.51
N THR A 129 -3.65 16.59 -9.73
CA THR A 129 -3.72 17.97 -10.22
C THR A 129 -5.15 18.39 -10.51
N LYS A 130 -5.38 19.69 -10.78
CA LYS A 130 -6.70 20.19 -11.22
C LYS A 130 -7.20 19.52 -12.50
N GLU A 131 -6.31 19.09 -13.38
CA GLU A 131 -6.63 18.34 -14.60
C GLU A 131 -6.94 16.86 -14.33
N GLY A 132 -6.85 16.41 -13.07
CA GLY A 132 -7.18 15.05 -12.65
C GLY A 132 -6.05 14.03 -12.81
N ARG A 133 -4.85 14.45 -13.24
CA ARG A 133 -3.67 13.58 -13.31
C ARG A 133 -3.15 13.27 -11.92
N LYS A 134 -2.88 12.01 -11.62
CA LYS A 134 -2.30 11.60 -10.34
C LYS A 134 -0.82 11.98 -10.28
N ILE A 135 -0.43 12.71 -9.24
CA ILE A 135 0.96 13.14 -9.01
C ILE A 135 1.60 12.44 -7.80
N ALA A 136 0.80 11.81 -6.93
CA ALA A 136 1.30 10.96 -5.87
C ALA A 136 0.28 9.89 -5.48
N GLY A 137 0.78 8.76 -4.99
CA GLY A 137 -0.02 7.74 -4.32
C GLY A 137 0.43 7.60 -2.87
N GLU A 138 -0.53 7.26 -2.02
CA GLU A 138 -0.36 7.15 -0.57
C GLU A 138 -0.77 5.75 -0.11
N GLY A 139 -0.21 5.32 1.02
CA GLY A 139 -0.44 4.03 1.62
C GLY A 139 -0.50 4.14 3.13
N GLY A 140 -1.24 3.24 3.76
CA GLY A 140 -1.37 3.22 5.20
C GLY A 140 -1.70 1.84 5.74
N GLY A 141 -1.51 1.67 7.04
CA GLY A 141 -1.85 0.45 7.76
C GLY A 141 -1.31 0.46 9.19
N ASP A 142 -1.74 -0.51 9.98
CA ASP A 142 -1.19 -0.80 11.30
C ASP A 142 0.09 -1.65 11.21
N ILE A 143 1.09 -1.23 11.98
CA ILE A 143 2.29 -2.03 12.29
C ILE A 143 2.51 -1.97 13.80
N GLY A 144 2.24 -3.09 14.49
CA GLY A 144 2.27 -3.15 15.94
C GLY A 144 1.20 -2.23 16.55
N GLU A 145 1.62 -1.37 17.49
CA GLU A 145 0.73 -0.37 18.12
C GLU A 145 0.73 0.97 17.39
N CYS A 146 1.31 1.04 16.19
CA CYS A 146 1.40 2.27 15.42
C CYS A 146 0.54 2.22 14.15
N LEU A 147 -0.11 3.33 13.89
CA LEU A 147 -0.51 3.73 12.55
C LEU A 147 0.73 4.15 11.76
N VAL A 148 0.85 3.61 10.55
CA VAL A 148 1.86 4.00 9.58
C VAL A 148 1.17 4.58 8.36
N PHE A 149 1.62 5.75 7.93
CA PHE A 149 1.19 6.41 6.69
C PHE A 149 2.41 6.78 5.84
N VAL A 150 2.38 6.45 4.56
CA VAL A 150 3.48 6.67 3.63
C VAL A 150 2.99 7.30 2.34
N GLY A 151 3.83 8.11 1.72
CA GLY A 151 3.59 8.64 0.39
C GLY A 151 4.84 9.27 -0.20
N GLY A 152 4.72 9.79 -1.41
CA GLY A 152 5.86 10.35 -2.16
C GLY A 152 5.57 11.72 -2.75
N ILE A 153 6.63 12.51 -2.89
CA ILE A 153 6.69 13.62 -3.84
C ILE A 153 7.44 13.13 -5.08
N LEU A 154 6.75 13.09 -6.23
CA LEU A 154 7.31 12.60 -7.48
C LEU A 154 7.98 13.76 -8.22
N MET A 155 9.31 13.89 -8.06
CA MET A 155 10.07 14.86 -8.85
C MET A 155 10.09 14.43 -10.32
N ASP A 156 10.31 13.12 -10.54
CA ASP A 156 10.21 12.44 -11.82
C ASP A 156 9.85 10.96 -11.61
N PHE A 157 9.53 10.23 -12.68
CA PHE A 157 9.13 8.81 -12.61
C PHE A 157 9.43 8.03 -13.88
N ASP A 158 10.02 6.83 -13.74
CA ASP A 158 10.33 5.93 -14.86
C ASP A 158 9.11 5.04 -15.19
N TYR A 159 8.24 5.54 -16.07
CA TYR A 159 7.04 4.83 -16.51
C TYR A 159 7.35 3.51 -17.22
N GLU A 160 8.49 3.41 -17.92
CA GLU A 160 8.87 2.22 -18.68
C GLU A 160 9.26 1.08 -17.72
N ARG A 161 10.10 1.37 -16.73
CA ARG A 161 10.43 0.40 -15.67
C ARG A 161 9.21 0.00 -14.87
N MET A 162 8.32 0.95 -14.57
CA MET A 162 7.06 0.63 -13.88
C MET A 162 6.18 -0.32 -14.72
N ALA A 163 6.09 -0.13 -16.04
CA ALA A 163 5.30 -1.01 -16.90
C ALA A 163 5.91 -2.42 -17.02
N LYS A 164 7.25 -2.52 -17.08
CA LYS A 164 7.97 -3.80 -17.12
C LYS A 164 7.92 -4.53 -15.78
N LEU A 165 7.87 -3.79 -14.67
CA LEU A 165 7.75 -4.34 -13.33
C LEU A 165 6.45 -5.14 -13.15
N LEU A 166 5.34 -4.67 -13.71
CA LEU A 166 4.03 -5.28 -13.50
C LEU A 166 3.89 -6.60 -14.28
N LYS A 167 3.34 -7.63 -13.61
CA LYS A 167 2.96 -8.86 -14.29
C LYS A 167 1.74 -8.60 -15.15
N VAL A 168 1.89 -8.78 -16.47
CA VAL A 168 0.84 -8.52 -17.45
C VAL A 168 0.71 -9.70 -18.42
N PRO A 169 -0.46 -9.90 -19.05
CA PRO A 169 -0.72 -11.08 -19.88
C PRO A 169 0.16 -11.15 -21.13
N ASP A 170 0.45 -10.00 -21.75
CA ASP A 170 1.21 -9.89 -22.99
C ASP A 170 1.82 -8.48 -23.18
N GLU A 171 2.72 -8.35 -24.15
CA GLU A 171 3.40 -7.08 -24.49
C GLU A 171 2.44 -5.98 -24.93
N LYS A 172 1.37 -6.32 -25.66
CA LYS A 172 0.38 -5.34 -26.13
C LYS A 172 -0.38 -4.74 -24.95
N PHE A 173 -0.65 -5.53 -23.91
CA PHE A 173 -1.21 -5.05 -22.66
C PHE A 173 -0.19 -4.18 -21.92
N ARG A 174 1.09 -4.54 -21.90
CA ARG A 174 2.15 -3.72 -21.32
C ARG A 174 2.23 -2.32 -21.96
N ASP A 175 2.17 -2.24 -23.28
CA ASP A 175 2.15 -0.97 -24.01
C ASP A 175 0.96 -0.10 -23.62
N LYS A 176 -0.22 -0.71 -23.38
CA LYS A 176 -1.39 0.02 -22.90
C LYS A 176 -1.20 0.51 -21.47
N VAL A 177 -0.60 -0.30 -20.59
CA VAL A 177 -0.28 0.08 -19.22
C VAL A 177 0.67 1.27 -19.22
N TYR A 178 1.74 1.22 -20.01
CA TYR A 178 2.67 2.34 -20.19
C TYR A 178 1.95 3.62 -20.63
N LYS A 179 1.18 3.57 -21.73
CA LYS A 179 0.46 4.74 -22.25
C LYS A 179 -0.55 5.29 -21.25
N THR A 180 -1.27 4.42 -20.56
CA THR A 180 -2.24 4.83 -19.52
C THR A 180 -1.53 5.56 -18.39
N MET A 181 -0.37 5.06 -17.93
CA MET A 181 0.41 5.75 -16.92
C MET A 181 0.94 7.09 -17.43
N GLU A 182 1.50 7.13 -18.63
CA GLU A 182 2.00 8.36 -19.25
C GLU A 182 0.89 9.41 -19.46
N GLU A 183 -0.35 9.01 -19.71
CA GLU A 183 -1.48 9.94 -19.87
C GLU A 183 -2.04 10.42 -18.53
N ASN A 184 -2.16 9.52 -17.54
CA ASN A 184 -2.92 9.77 -16.32
C ASN A 184 -2.05 10.11 -15.10
N LEU A 185 -0.74 9.88 -15.15
CA LEU A 185 0.19 10.26 -14.10
C LEU A 185 0.97 11.52 -14.49
N THR A 186 1.47 12.22 -13.48
CA THR A 186 2.33 13.37 -13.68
C THR A 186 3.38 13.49 -12.59
N THR A 187 4.34 14.40 -12.78
CA THR A 187 5.50 14.62 -11.92
C THR A 187 5.79 16.11 -11.86
N MET A 188 6.60 16.56 -10.89
CA MET A 188 7.03 17.96 -10.85
C MET A 188 7.78 18.36 -12.14
N ARG A 189 8.60 17.47 -12.70
CA ARG A 189 9.25 17.68 -14.00
C ARG A 189 8.23 17.95 -15.10
N ARG A 190 7.17 17.16 -15.19
CA ARG A 190 6.16 17.32 -16.25
C ARG A 190 5.36 18.61 -16.09
N GLU A 191 5.00 18.98 -14.87
CA GLU A 191 4.19 20.18 -14.60
C GLU A 191 5.01 21.48 -14.68
N LEU A 192 6.32 21.44 -14.37
CA LEU A 192 7.18 22.63 -14.28
C LEU A 192 8.28 22.72 -15.36
N GLY A 193 8.44 21.68 -16.18
CA GLY A 193 9.56 21.50 -17.10
C GLY A 193 10.81 20.92 -16.43
N GLU A 194 11.22 21.49 -15.28
CA GLU A 194 12.30 20.97 -14.43
C GLU A 194 11.86 20.96 -12.96
N PRO A 195 12.18 19.90 -12.19
CA PRO A 195 11.82 19.86 -10.78
C PRO A 195 12.68 20.86 -9.97
N PRO A 196 12.12 21.51 -8.93
CA PRO A 196 12.88 22.34 -8.01
C PRO A 196 14.01 21.56 -7.31
N PRO A 197 15.00 22.25 -6.71
CA PRO A 197 16.06 21.58 -5.97
C PRO A 197 15.51 20.66 -4.87
N ARG A 198 15.99 19.42 -4.82
CA ARG A 198 15.54 18.41 -3.84
C ARG A 198 15.55 18.93 -2.40
N SER A 199 16.62 19.64 -2.02
CA SER A 199 16.77 20.21 -0.68
C SER A 199 15.69 21.23 -0.34
N GLU A 200 15.21 21.99 -1.34
CA GLU A 200 14.12 22.94 -1.17
C GLU A 200 12.78 22.21 -1.02
N ILE A 201 12.52 21.19 -1.85
CA ILE A 201 11.32 20.36 -1.74
C ILE A 201 11.23 19.71 -0.35
N VAL A 202 12.32 19.09 0.11
CA VAL A 202 12.41 18.47 1.44
C VAL A 202 12.18 19.51 2.54
N ARG A 203 12.78 20.70 2.44
CA ARG A 203 12.60 21.77 3.42
C ARG A 203 11.12 22.18 3.52
N VAL A 204 10.47 22.46 2.39
CA VAL A 204 9.06 22.87 2.35
C VAL A 204 8.16 21.75 2.86
N LEU A 205 8.41 20.50 2.47
CA LEU A 205 7.64 19.35 2.93
C LEU A 205 7.69 19.21 4.46
N ILE A 206 8.88 19.34 5.06
CA ILE A 206 9.05 19.32 6.53
C ILE A 206 8.33 20.51 7.18
N GLU A 207 8.40 21.70 6.59
CA GLU A 207 7.67 22.89 7.07
C GLU A 207 6.15 22.65 7.06
N GLU A 208 5.60 22.06 5.99
CA GLU A 208 4.17 21.77 5.89
C GLU A 208 3.71 20.66 6.84
N PHE A 209 4.54 19.65 7.09
CA PHE A 209 4.26 18.63 8.11
C PHE A 209 4.36 19.18 9.54
N ARG A 210 5.30 20.08 9.84
CA ARG A 210 5.40 20.73 11.16
C ARG A 210 4.14 21.50 11.53
N LYS A 211 3.43 22.07 10.55
CA LYS A 211 2.14 22.73 10.78
C LYS A 211 1.04 21.75 11.20
N LEU A 212 1.11 20.50 10.76
CA LEU A 212 0.13 19.45 11.10
C LEU A 212 0.50 18.73 12.40
N LEU A 213 1.77 18.35 12.54
CA LEU A 213 2.26 17.45 13.58
C LEU A 213 2.81 18.19 14.80
N GLY A 214 3.00 19.51 14.70
CA GLY A 214 3.67 20.32 15.71
C GLY A 214 5.20 20.25 15.62
N PRO A 215 5.92 20.63 16.70
CA PRO A 215 7.38 20.61 16.72
C PRO A 215 7.95 19.21 16.46
N LEU A 216 8.96 19.15 15.59
CA LEU A 216 9.67 17.91 15.25
C LEU A 216 11.12 17.99 15.72
N GLU A 217 11.51 17.05 16.56
CA GLU A 217 12.87 16.93 17.12
C GLU A 217 13.79 16.17 16.15
N PRO A 218 14.91 16.74 15.67
CA PRO A 218 15.83 16.03 14.78
C PRO A 218 16.37 14.73 15.41
N ALA A 219 16.37 13.65 14.63
CA ALA A 219 16.89 12.35 15.03
C ALA A 219 17.71 11.71 13.90
N THR A 220 18.61 10.81 14.29
CA THR A 220 19.45 10.02 13.39
C THR A 220 19.24 8.54 13.66
N ILE A 221 19.63 7.69 12.70
CA ILE A 221 19.60 6.24 12.91
C ILE A 221 20.60 5.89 14.04
N THR A 222 20.07 5.47 15.18
CA THR A 222 20.86 4.98 16.31
C THR A 222 21.31 3.54 16.06
N SER A 223 22.27 3.05 16.85
CA SER A 223 22.68 1.64 16.82
C SER A 223 21.51 0.68 17.12
N SER A 224 20.63 1.03 18.05
CA SER A 224 19.44 0.23 18.38
C SER A 224 18.42 0.21 17.24
N LEU A 225 18.15 1.36 16.59
CA LEU A 225 17.27 1.40 15.43
C LEU A 225 17.87 0.60 14.27
N ARG A 226 19.18 0.72 14.04
CA ARG A 226 19.90 -0.05 13.04
C ARG A 226 19.78 -1.55 13.27
N GLN A 227 20.04 -2.01 14.49
CA GLN A 227 19.87 -3.42 14.85
C GLN A 227 18.46 -3.92 14.56
N LYS A 228 17.42 -3.10 14.84
CA LYS A 228 16.04 -3.48 14.56
C LYS A 228 15.75 -3.54 13.06
N MET A 229 16.31 -2.62 12.27
CA MET A 229 16.20 -2.66 10.80
C MET A 229 16.87 -3.90 10.23
N ASP A 230 18.04 -4.28 10.74
CA ASP A 230 18.77 -5.47 10.29
C ASP A 230 18.03 -6.77 10.67
N GLU A 231 17.46 -6.84 11.88
CA GLU A 231 16.59 -7.94 12.33
C GLU A 231 15.39 -8.09 11.38
N LEU A 232 14.73 -6.98 11.05
CA LEU A 232 13.59 -6.98 10.13
C LEU A 232 14.01 -7.36 8.72
N ASN A 233 15.17 -6.93 8.25
CA ASN A 233 15.69 -7.33 6.94
C ASN A 233 15.90 -8.85 6.86
N GLY A 234 16.33 -9.49 7.94
CA GLY A 234 16.48 -10.94 8.04
C GLY A 234 15.18 -11.73 7.84
N VAL A 235 14.02 -11.08 8.00
CA VAL A 235 12.70 -11.67 7.74
C VAL A 235 12.10 -11.13 6.45
N MET A 236 12.00 -9.80 6.33
CA MET A 236 11.33 -9.11 5.24
C MET A 236 12.09 -9.17 3.91
N GLY A 237 13.40 -9.39 3.95
CA GLY A 237 14.24 -9.58 2.78
C GLY A 237 14.23 -11.03 2.25
N THR A 238 13.46 -11.94 2.85
CA THR A 238 13.39 -13.34 2.43
C THR A 238 12.32 -13.57 1.37
N ASP A 239 12.53 -14.58 0.52
CA ASP A 239 11.52 -15.06 -0.42
C ASP A 239 10.26 -15.56 0.31
N GLU A 240 10.40 -16.12 1.51
CA GLU A 240 9.26 -16.56 2.32
C GLU A 240 8.32 -15.38 2.64
N PHE A 241 8.87 -14.24 3.06
CA PHE A 241 8.06 -13.06 3.33
C PHE A 241 7.53 -12.41 2.05
N LEU A 242 8.36 -12.33 1.00
CA LEU A 242 7.94 -11.78 -0.29
C LEU A 242 6.78 -12.59 -0.91
N LEU A 243 6.88 -13.92 -0.90
CA LEU A 243 5.94 -14.86 -1.50
C LEU A 243 4.86 -15.36 -0.53
N MET A 244 4.77 -14.77 0.66
CA MET A 244 3.76 -15.11 1.65
C MET A 244 2.36 -15.12 1.02
N LYS A 245 1.72 -16.29 1.03
CA LYS A 245 0.35 -16.48 0.56
C LYS A 245 -0.61 -16.32 1.76
N ARG A 246 -1.56 -15.39 1.68
CA ARG A 246 -2.70 -15.36 2.61
C ARG A 246 -3.67 -16.46 2.18
N HIS A 247 -3.50 -17.63 2.78
CA HIS A 247 -4.33 -18.84 2.67
C HIS A 247 -4.63 -19.38 1.24
N HIS A 248 -3.96 -20.50 0.93
CA HIS A 248 -4.22 -21.51 -0.11
C HIS A 248 -4.89 -21.05 -1.43
N THR A 249 -4.07 -20.71 -2.42
CA THR A 249 -4.36 -21.19 -3.78
C THR A 249 -4.03 -22.68 -3.81
N PRO A 250 -4.95 -23.59 -4.15
CA PRO A 250 -4.62 -25.01 -4.21
C PRO A 250 -3.53 -25.24 -5.26
N THR A 251 -2.34 -25.65 -4.83
CA THR A 251 -1.22 -26.04 -5.72
C THR A 251 -1.52 -27.33 -6.50
N SER A 252 -2.60 -28.03 -6.14
CA SER A 252 -3.17 -29.11 -6.94
C SER A 252 -4.69 -29.11 -6.81
N VAL A 253 -5.38 -28.99 -7.94
CA VAL A 253 -6.84 -29.12 -8.04
C VAL A 253 -7.17 -30.62 -8.04
N LYS A 254 -7.13 -31.27 -6.86
CA LYS A 254 -7.79 -32.57 -6.67
C LYS A 254 -9.23 -32.27 -6.29
N ILE A 255 -10.07 -32.08 -7.30
CA ILE A 255 -11.52 -31.96 -7.13
C ILE A 255 -12.00 -33.26 -6.48
N ARG A 256 -12.27 -33.23 -5.17
CA ARG A 256 -13.11 -34.26 -4.54
C ARG A 256 -14.52 -34.05 -5.09
N GLU A 257 -15.22 -35.15 -5.36
CA GLU A 257 -16.60 -35.11 -5.83
C GLU A 257 -17.44 -34.22 -4.87
N GLY A 258 -18.10 -33.18 -5.41
CA GLY A 258 -18.91 -32.24 -4.63
C GLY A 258 -18.20 -30.98 -4.11
N VAL A 259 -16.92 -30.75 -4.44
CA VAL A 259 -16.17 -29.53 -4.09
C VAL A 259 -15.93 -28.68 -5.34
N GLU A 260 -16.34 -27.41 -5.31
CA GLU A 260 -16.14 -26.43 -6.37
C GLU A 260 -15.13 -25.36 -5.96
N LEU A 261 -14.24 -24.99 -6.89
CA LEU A 261 -13.34 -23.85 -6.70
C LEU A 261 -13.86 -22.65 -7.49
N HIS A 262 -14.09 -21.55 -6.79
CA HIS A 262 -14.55 -20.29 -7.37
C HIS A 262 -13.45 -19.25 -7.26
N TYR A 263 -13.10 -18.65 -8.40
CA TYR A 263 -12.20 -17.51 -8.47
C TYR A 263 -13.02 -16.27 -8.79
N GLY A 264 -12.69 -15.15 -8.16
CA GLY A 264 -13.30 -13.89 -8.50
C GLY A 264 -12.40 -12.70 -8.26
N MET A 265 -12.72 -11.63 -8.97
CA MET A 265 -12.04 -10.36 -8.83
C MET A 265 -13.02 -9.23 -9.04
N HIS A 266 -12.86 -8.17 -8.27
CA HIS A 266 -13.69 -6.98 -8.38
C HIS A 266 -12.86 -5.73 -8.10
N LYS A 267 -12.94 -4.74 -8.99
CA LYS A 267 -12.29 -3.44 -8.80
C LYS A 267 -13.24 -2.51 -8.07
N ALA A 268 -13.15 -2.53 -6.74
CA ALA A 268 -13.83 -1.56 -5.88
C ALA A 268 -13.16 -0.19 -6.00
N ARG A 269 -13.82 0.83 -5.44
CA ARG A 269 -13.28 2.20 -5.41
C ARG A 269 -11.95 2.26 -4.65
N GLY A 270 -11.82 1.47 -3.57
CA GLY A 270 -10.66 1.42 -2.68
C GLY A 270 -9.60 0.40 -3.03
N GLY A 271 -9.80 -0.37 -4.09
CA GLY A 271 -8.81 -1.33 -4.54
C GLY A 271 -9.41 -2.50 -5.31
N LEU A 272 -8.55 -3.26 -5.96
CA LEU A 272 -8.82 -4.56 -6.50
C LEU A 272 -8.89 -5.56 -5.34
N ILE A 273 -9.98 -6.31 -5.30
CA ILE A 273 -10.19 -7.45 -4.41
C ILE A 273 -10.16 -8.70 -5.28
N ARG A 274 -9.45 -9.74 -4.83
CA ARG A 274 -9.43 -11.07 -5.43
C ARG A 274 -9.85 -12.08 -4.37
N THR A 275 -10.65 -13.05 -4.79
CA THR A 275 -11.06 -14.16 -3.93
C THR A 275 -10.77 -15.49 -4.59
N VAL A 276 -10.39 -16.45 -3.76
CA VAL A 276 -10.35 -17.87 -4.10
C VAL A 276 -11.17 -18.60 -3.04
N GLN A 277 -12.19 -19.32 -3.46
CA GLN A 277 -13.15 -19.98 -2.55
C GLN A 277 -13.21 -21.47 -2.86
N GLU A 278 -13.10 -22.29 -1.83
CA GLU A 278 -13.48 -23.70 -1.89
C GLU A 278 -14.91 -23.83 -1.36
N VAL A 279 -15.82 -24.36 -2.17
CA VAL A 279 -17.25 -24.44 -1.87
C VAL A 279 -17.69 -25.89 -1.91
N ALA A 280 -18.39 -26.35 -0.88
CA ALA A 280 -19.01 -27.66 -0.86
C ALA A 280 -20.39 -27.56 -0.22
N GLU A 281 -21.39 -28.20 -0.81
CA GLU A 281 -22.79 -28.16 -0.35
C GLU A 281 -23.32 -26.72 -0.18
N GLU A 282 -23.06 -25.86 -1.17
CA GLU A 282 -23.38 -24.42 -1.17
C GLU A 282 -22.70 -23.60 -0.04
N ARG A 283 -21.79 -24.18 0.74
CA ARG A 283 -21.10 -23.51 1.84
C ARG A 283 -19.63 -23.25 1.53
N ILE A 284 -19.13 -22.12 2.00
CA ILE A 284 -17.71 -21.77 1.91
C ILE A 284 -16.93 -22.64 2.89
N LYS A 285 -16.06 -23.51 2.39
CA LYS A 285 -15.16 -24.33 3.21
C LYS A 285 -13.86 -23.60 3.50
N GLU A 286 -13.31 -22.96 2.48
CA GLU A 286 -12.14 -22.10 2.59
C GLU A 286 -12.32 -20.86 1.72
N ILE A 287 -11.76 -19.74 2.16
CA ILE A 287 -11.70 -18.52 1.38
C ILE A 287 -10.36 -17.82 1.62
N GLY A 288 -9.70 -17.43 0.54
CA GLY A 288 -8.58 -16.51 0.55
C GLY A 288 -8.98 -15.17 -0.07
N ILE A 289 -8.69 -14.08 0.60
CA ILE A 289 -8.96 -12.70 0.16
C ILE A 289 -7.62 -11.96 0.02
N SER A 290 -7.37 -11.43 -1.18
CA SER A 290 -6.15 -10.70 -1.51
C SER A 290 -6.44 -9.49 -2.40
N GLY A 291 -5.48 -8.58 -2.57
CA GLY A 291 -5.73 -7.36 -3.34
C GLY A 291 -4.79 -6.20 -3.03
N ASP A 292 -5.08 -5.04 -3.63
CA ASP A 292 -4.35 -3.78 -3.37
C ASP A 292 -5.12 -2.81 -2.43
N PHE A 293 -6.22 -3.27 -1.83
CA PHE A 293 -7.07 -2.49 -0.91
C PHE A 293 -6.43 -2.28 0.47
N THR A 294 -6.93 -1.28 1.20
CA THR A 294 -6.59 -1.04 2.60
C THR A 294 -7.62 -1.71 3.50
N PHE A 295 -7.15 -2.38 4.56
CA PHE A 295 -8.00 -3.07 5.52
C PHE A 295 -7.40 -2.97 6.92
N TYR A 296 -8.20 -2.54 7.89
CA TYR A 296 -7.75 -2.29 9.24
C TYR A 296 -8.80 -2.73 10.27
N PRO A 297 -8.40 -3.29 11.41
CA PRO A 297 -7.04 -3.74 11.71
C PRO A 297 -6.59 -4.82 10.72
N LYS A 298 -5.34 -4.78 10.27
CA LYS A 298 -4.81 -5.67 9.22
C LYS A 298 -4.93 -7.16 9.54
N ARG A 299 -4.82 -7.51 10.83
CA ARG A 299 -5.02 -8.89 11.33
C ARG A 299 -6.45 -9.38 11.13
N SER A 300 -7.43 -8.49 11.13
CA SER A 300 -8.83 -8.84 11.06
C SER A 300 -9.26 -9.33 9.68
N LEU A 301 -8.43 -9.18 8.63
CA LEU A 301 -8.76 -9.79 7.33
C LEU A 301 -8.78 -11.33 7.42
N SER A 302 -7.81 -11.93 8.13
CA SER A 302 -7.81 -13.39 8.28
C SER A 302 -8.87 -13.86 9.26
N GLU A 303 -9.22 -13.04 10.25
CA GLU A 303 -10.40 -13.29 11.09
C GLU A 303 -11.70 -13.22 10.27
N LEU A 304 -11.79 -12.37 9.24
CA LEU A 304 -12.94 -12.32 8.32
C LEU A 304 -13.00 -13.58 7.45
N GLU A 305 -11.86 -14.01 6.89
CA GLU A 305 -11.77 -15.27 6.14
C GLU A 305 -12.29 -16.45 6.98
N ASP A 306 -11.86 -16.54 8.24
CA ASP A 306 -12.30 -17.55 9.20
C ASP A 306 -13.80 -17.42 9.53
N ASP A 307 -14.30 -16.19 9.76
CA ASP A 307 -15.70 -15.93 10.10
C ASP A 307 -16.62 -16.35 8.94
N LEU A 308 -16.20 -16.12 7.69
CA LEU A 308 -16.95 -16.50 6.49
C LEU A 308 -17.01 -18.02 6.24
N ARG A 309 -16.14 -18.83 6.86
CA ARG A 309 -16.21 -20.30 6.74
C ARG A 309 -17.55 -20.84 7.22
N GLU A 310 -17.96 -21.94 6.60
CA GLU A 310 -19.23 -22.62 6.80
C GLU A 310 -20.47 -21.77 6.52
N THR A 311 -20.33 -20.54 6.00
CA THR A 311 -21.46 -19.70 5.61
C THR A 311 -22.01 -20.16 4.27
N VAL A 312 -23.33 -20.09 4.12
CA VAL A 312 -23.99 -20.35 2.83
C VAL A 312 -23.56 -19.27 1.83
N ARG A 313 -23.10 -19.68 0.65
CA ARG A 313 -22.58 -18.80 -0.39
C ARG A 313 -23.70 -18.09 -1.14
N ARG A 314 -24.42 -17.22 -0.44
CA ARG A 314 -25.54 -16.40 -0.95
C ARG A 314 -25.45 -14.98 -0.39
N GLU A 315 -25.83 -14.01 -1.20
CA GLU A 315 -25.75 -12.58 -0.87
C GLU A 315 -26.44 -12.26 0.46
N GLY A 316 -27.69 -12.72 0.63
CA GLY A 316 -28.49 -12.46 1.83
C GLY A 316 -27.93 -13.04 3.14
N GLU A 317 -26.98 -13.97 3.07
CA GLU A 317 -26.32 -14.55 4.24
C GLU A 317 -24.95 -13.92 4.50
N LEU A 318 -24.25 -13.53 3.42
CA LEU A 318 -22.89 -13.02 3.50
C LEU A 318 -22.83 -11.52 3.79
N ILE A 319 -23.70 -10.70 3.20
CA ILE A 319 -23.71 -9.24 3.46
C ILE A 319 -23.90 -8.96 4.95
N PRO A 320 -24.96 -9.47 5.63
CA PRO A 320 -25.17 -9.18 7.04
C PRO A 320 -24.02 -9.69 7.91
N LYS A 321 -23.38 -10.78 7.50
CA LYS A 321 -22.25 -11.37 8.22
C LYS A 321 -20.98 -10.53 8.11
N ILE A 322 -20.68 -10.01 6.92
CA ILE A 322 -19.55 -9.09 6.71
C ILE A 322 -19.81 -7.78 7.45
N ASP A 323 -21.03 -7.24 7.40
CA ASP A 323 -21.39 -6.00 8.09
C ASP A 323 -21.31 -6.16 9.62
N ASP A 324 -21.86 -7.24 10.19
CA ASP A 324 -21.70 -7.56 11.63
C ASP A 324 -20.23 -7.69 12.01
N PHE A 325 -19.44 -8.39 11.19
CA PHE A 325 -18.01 -8.50 11.44
C PHE A 325 -17.33 -7.13 11.47
N TYR A 326 -17.66 -6.26 10.52
CA TYR A 326 -17.12 -4.91 10.44
C TYR A 326 -17.45 -4.09 11.69
N GLU A 327 -18.69 -4.12 12.16
CA GLU A 327 -19.10 -3.42 13.38
C GLU A 327 -18.39 -4.00 14.63
N ARG A 328 -18.44 -5.33 14.77
CA ARG A 328 -17.96 -6.07 15.94
C ARG A 328 -16.44 -5.97 16.10
N LYS A 329 -15.70 -5.99 14.99
CA LYS A 329 -14.24 -5.87 14.96
C LYS A 329 -13.75 -4.44 14.72
N ARG A 330 -14.67 -3.50 14.50
CA ARG A 330 -14.38 -2.09 14.14
C ARG A 330 -13.45 -2.01 12.94
N VAL A 331 -13.81 -2.75 11.89
CA VAL A 331 -13.03 -2.76 10.66
C VAL A 331 -13.27 -1.49 9.86
N GLU A 332 -12.21 -1.00 9.25
CA GLU A 332 -12.23 0.07 8.26
C GLU A 332 -11.47 -0.36 7.01
N SER A 333 -12.13 -0.29 5.87
CA SER A 333 -11.56 -0.56 4.54
C SER A 333 -11.99 0.55 3.57
N PRO A 334 -11.31 1.71 3.56
CA PRO A 334 -11.76 2.88 2.82
C PRO A 334 -12.07 2.58 1.33
N GLY A 335 -13.34 2.78 0.96
CA GLY A 335 -13.88 2.53 -0.38
C GLY A 335 -13.99 1.08 -0.82
N VAL A 336 -14.01 0.17 0.16
CA VAL A 336 -14.42 -1.21 -0.01
C VAL A 336 -15.54 -1.48 1.00
N ASP A 337 -16.66 -2.05 0.55
CA ASP A 337 -17.79 -2.44 1.40
C ASP A 337 -18.13 -3.94 1.26
N SER A 338 -19.15 -4.40 2.00
CA SER A 338 -19.59 -5.80 1.96
C SER A 338 -20.05 -6.22 0.56
N GLU A 339 -20.74 -5.36 -0.18
CA GLU A 339 -21.15 -5.65 -1.57
C GLU A 339 -19.95 -5.86 -2.49
N ASP A 340 -18.88 -5.08 -2.30
CA ASP A 340 -17.64 -5.24 -3.06
C ASP A 340 -17.01 -6.63 -2.85
N PHE A 341 -17.07 -7.19 -1.63
CA PHE A 341 -16.65 -8.58 -1.40
C PHE A 341 -17.59 -9.58 -2.10
N ILE A 342 -18.91 -9.38 -2.06
CA ILE A 342 -19.86 -10.27 -2.76
C ILE A 342 -19.58 -10.28 -4.28
N LYS A 343 -19.38 -9.09 -4.87
CA LYS A 343 -19.00 -8.93 -6.27
C LYS A 343 -17.68 -9.64 -6.54
N ALA A 344 -16.67 -9.46 -5.68
CA ALA A 344 -15.38 -10.15 -5.78
C ALA A 344 -15.52 -11.67 -5.64
N MET A 345 -16.54 -12.15 -4.94
CA MET A 345 -16.81 -13.57 -4.76
C MET A 345 -17.55 -14.20 -5.95
N ASN A 346 -17.99 -13.42 -6.95
CA ASN A 346 -18.80 -13.89 -8.08
C ASN A 346 -20.07 -14.63 -7.64
N ILE A 347 -20.74 -14.10 -6.62
CA ILE A 347 -22.04 -14.61 -6.19
C ILE A 347 -23.10 -13.92 -7.04
N LYS A 348 -23.96 -14.72 -7.67
CA LYS A 348 -25.14 -14.22 -8.39
C LYS A 348 -26.31 -14.21 -7.42
N GLU A 349 -27.20 -13.24 -7.59
CA GLU A 349 -28.49 -13.14 -6.88
C GLU A 349 -29.24 -14.48 -6.81
#